data_AF-A0A2P5HGQ0-F1
#
_entry.id   AF-A0A2P5HGQ0-F1
#
_cell.length_a   1.000
_cell.length_b   1.000
_cell.length_c   1.000
_cell.angle_alpha   90.00
_cell.angle_beta   90.00
_cell.angle_gamma   90.00
#
_symmetry.space_group_name_H-M   'P 1'
#
loop_
_entity.id
_entity.type
_entity.pdbx_description
1 polymer ?
#
loop_
_entity_poly.entity_id
_entity_poly.type
_entity_poly.pdbx_seq_one_letter_code
_entity_poly.pdbx_strand_id
1 'polypeptide(L)'
;MAIDPDHAYLKINIGPNPPFELRPSPGKGWGAFATRHLAPGDPVFTERPTAVIQKHASLITQTDIFNSMRHLSQSERQQVRYLTGSRDSISLVDLFRESEFTLSVNPPAHGMFLVLSRFNHSCVPNCRIPSLGGKMDELTIQASRAVRPGQELTFTYDPIFQFLTAQQRAKLLNFDCKCPACLSGTVFHQVSNTRRTLLRGLYYLVYGKERETGMPQPARPLLTYPEMMKKAEDLAIPLSTRFIAVILIAFLLEEEGLMDPALEESMLPNMNRLAVTFRSWRNAEVASNVMKHTTFLGRFCAAFKLYGKKDLADRELATVLQESRRNGLL
;
A
#
# COMPACT_ATOMS: atom_id res chain seq x y z
N MET A 1 8.55 -29.02 12.26
CA MET A 1 8.16 -28.82 13.67
C MET A 1 6.68 -29.21 13.76
N ALA A 2 6.31 -30.16 14.61
CA ALA A 2 4.91 -30.55 14.76
C ALA A 2 4.12 -29.34 15.30
N ILE A 3 2.96 -29.06 14.70
CA ILE A 3 2.06 -28.00 15.18
C ILE A 3 1.44 -28.51 16.48
N ASP A 4 1.55 -27.72 17.55
CA ASP A 4 0.78 -27.97 18.77
C ASP A 4 -0.71 -27.83 18.43
N PRO A 5 -1.51 -28.92 18.47
CA PRO A 5 -2.92 -28.88 18.10
C PRO A 5 -3.75 -28.03 19.06
N ASP A 6 -3.22 -27.71 20.24
CA ASP A 6 -3.90 -26.89 21.26
C ASP A 6 -3.47 -25.41 21.25
N HIS A 7 -2.62 -25.01 20.30
CA HIS A 7 -2.11 -23.64 20.22
C HIS A 7 -3.24 -22.60 20.15
N ALA A 8 -3.10 -21.51 20.91
CA ALA A 8 -4.15 -20.50 21.08
C ALA A 8 -4.69 -19.92 19.76
N TYR A 9 -3.83 -19.75 18.74
CA TYR A 9 -4.25 -19.22 17.43
C TYR A 9 -5.19 -20.14 16.66
N LEU A 10 -5.19 -21.45 16.92
CA LEU A 10 -6.16 -22.38 16.32
C LEU A 10 -7.57 -22.20 16.91
N LYS A 11 -7.69 -21.47 18.04
CA LYS A 11 -8.94 -21.18 18.74
C LYS A 11 -9.51 -19.80 18.37
N ILE A 12 -8.80 -19.04 17.52
CA ILE A 12 -9.30 -17.79 16.96
C ILE A 12 -10.43 -18.11 15.98
N ASN A 13 -11.56 -17.43 16.13
CA ASN A 13 -12.72 -17.62 15.25
C ASN A 13 -12.45 -16.95 13.90
N ILE A 14 -12.21 -17.78 12.88
CA ILE A 14 -12.02 -17.36 11.48
C ILE A 14 -13.28 -17.62 10.62
N GLY A 15 -14.42 -17.90 11.25
CA GLY A 15 -15.69 -18.20 10.58
C GLY A 15 -15.72 -19.58 9.89
N PRO A 16 -16.84 -19.93 9.25
CA PRO A 16 -17.00 -21.21 8.55
C PRO A 16 -16.27 -21.20 7.20
N ASN A 17 -15.46 -22.24 6.94
CA ASN A 17 -14.80 -22.51 5.66
C ASN A 17 -14.05 -21.31 5.02
N PRO A 18 -13.18 -20.59 5.76
CA PRO A 18 -12.35 -19.55 5.16
C PRO A 18 -11.43 -20.16 4.08
N PRO A 19 -11.03 -19.38 3.05
CA PRO A 19 -10.10 -19.83 2.02
C PRO A 19 -8.65 -19.92 2.52
N PHE A 20 -8.43 -19.91 3.83
CA PHE A 20 -7.12 -19.95 4.46
C PHE A 20 -7.17 -20.68 5.81
N GLU A 21 -6.01 -21.09 6.28
CA GLU A 21 -5.78 -21.62 7.61
C GLU A 21 -4.67 -20.82 8.30
N LEU A 22 -4.68 -20.79 9.63
CA LEU A 22 -3.57 -20.28 10.42
C LEU A 22 -2.59 -21.42 10.71
N ARG A 23 -1.31 -21.23 10.43
CA ARG A 23 -0.26 -22.20 10.77
C ARG A 23 1.10 -21.51 10.98
N PRO A 24 2.10 -22.21 11.55
CA PRO A 24 3.44 -21.64 11.68
C PRO A 24 4.02 -21.16 10.35
N SER A 25 4.59 -19.97 10.38
CA SER A 25 5.29 -19.32 9.27
C SER A 25 6.79 -19.27 9.58
N PRO A 26 7.65 -19.91 8.76
CA PRO A 26 9.09 -19.98 9.02
C PRO A 26 9.72 -18.61 9.25
N GLY A 27 10.26 -18.39 10.44
CA GLY A 27 10.92 -17.14 10.83
C GLY A 27 9.99 -15.94 11.07
N LYS A 28 8.67 -16.12 11.04
CA LYS A 28 7.66 -15.06 11.25
C LYS A 28 6.62 -15.39 12.33
N GLY A 29 6.78 -16.49 13.05
CA GLY A 29 5.81 -16.96 14.03
C GLY A 29 4.67 -17.72 13.35
N TRP A 30 3.48 -17.13 13.27
CA TRP A 30 2.32 -17.71 12.60
C TRP A 30 1.87 -16.82 11.44
N GLY A 31 1.18 -17.41 10.47
CA GLY A 31 0.65 -16.70 9.31
C GLY A 31 -0.63 -17.34 8.79
N ALA A 32 -1.34 -16.61 7.94
CA ALA A 32 -2.45 -17.14 7.15
C ALA A 32 -1.92 -17.78 5.86
N PHE A 33 -2.41 -18.97 5.52
CA PHE A 33 -2.01 -19.70 4.32
C PHE A 33 -3.22 -20.17 3.54
N ALA A 34 -3.20 -19.99 2.22
CA ALA A 34 -4.32 -20.35 1.36
C ALA A 34 -4.61 -21.86 1.40
N THR A 35 -5.88 -22.25 1.56
CA THR A 35 -6.31 -23.66 1.50
C THR A 35 -6.82 -24.06 0.11
N ARG A 36 -7.11 -23.06 -0.73
CA ARG A 36 -7.56 -23.23 -2.12
C ARG A 36 -6.95 -22.16 -3.02
N HIS A 37 -7.19 -22.28 -4.32
CA HIS A 37 -6.82 -21.23 -5.26
C HIS A 37 -7.66 -19.96 -5.03
N LEU A 38 -7.03 -18.79 -5.16
CA LEU A 38 -7.67 -17.47 -5.14
C LEU A 38 -7.28 -16.71 -6.40
N ALA A 39 -8.26 -16.15 -7.10
CA ALA A 39 -8.07 -15.26 -8.22
C ALA A 39 -7.81 -13.81 -7.74
N PRO A 40 -7.15 -12.96 -8.55
CA PRO A 40 -7.06 -11.53 -8.26
C PRO A 40 -8.45 -10.92 -8.02
N GLY A 41 -8.62 -10.19 -6.92
CA GLY A 41 -9.87 -9.57 -6.51
C GLY A 41 -10.74 -10.43 -5.57
N ASP A 42 -10.45 -11.73 -5.42
CA ASP A 42 -11.24 -12.60 -4.54
C ASP A 42 -11.19 -12.08 -3.08
N PRO A 43 -12.35 -11.98 -2.40
CA PRO A 43 -12.38 -11.69 -0.98
C PRO A 43 -11.78 -12.86 -0.20
N VAL A 44 -10.82 -12.57 0.66
CA VAL A 44 -10.16 -13.57 1.52
C VAL A 44 -10.86 -13.62 2.88
N PHE A 45 -11.06 -12.47 3.51
CA PHE A 45 -11.71 -12.37 4.81
C PHE A 45 -12.25 -10.96 5.05
N THR A 46 -13.41 -10.87 5.69
CA THR A 46 -13.99 -9.60 6.14
C THR A 46 -14.15 -9.67 7.65
N GLU A 47 -13.57 -8.69 8.35
CA GLU A 47 -13.56 -8.65 9.81
C GLU A 47 -14.11 -7.31 10.31
N ARG A 48 -14.93 -7.35 11.36
CA ARG A 48 -15.33 -6.15 12.12
C ARG A 48 -14.32 -5.92 13.25
N PRO A 49 -13.94 -4.67 13.56
CA PRO A 49 -13.01 -4.40 14.64
C PRO A 49 -13.63 -4.84 15.98
N THR A 50 -12.84 -5.54 16.80
CA THR A 50 -13.26 -5.95 18.15
C THR A 50 -13.37 -4.75 19.08
N ALA A 51 -12.50 -3.75 18.90
CA ALA A 51 -12.54 -2.49 19.64
C ALA A 51 -12.19 -1.35 18.69
N VAL A 52 -12.78 -0.16 18.90
CA VAL A 52 -12.57 1.03 18.07
C VAL A 52 -12.20 2.22 18.94
N ILE A 53 -11.22 3.00 18.49
CA ILE A 53 -10.79 4.26 19.10
C ILE A 53 -10.81 5.36 18.04
N GLN A 54 -11.62 6.39 18.25
CA GLN A 54 -11.75 7.55 17.35
C GLN A 54 -10.75 8.65 17.73
N LYS A 55 -9.46 8.37 17.52
CA LYS A 55 -8.35 9.31 17.73
C LYS A 55 -7.27 9.05 16.68
N HIS A 56 -6.42 10.03 16.43
CA HIS A 56 -5.19 9.80 15.66
C HIS A 56 -4.27 8.83 16.42
N ALA A 57 -3.60 7.88 15.73
CA ALA A 57 -2.77 6.83 16.34
C ALA A 57 -1.79 7.33 17.42
N SER A 58 -1.14 8.47 17.17
CA SER A 58 -0.17 9.10 18.08
C SER A 58 -0.79 9.71 19.35
N LEU A 59 -2.11 9.91 19.36
CA LEU A 59 -2.87 10.48 20.48
C LEU A 59 -3.62 9.40 21.29
N ILE A 60 -3.55 8.13 20.87
CA ILE A 60 -4.18 7.02 21.59
C ILE A 60 -3.39 6.75 22.87
N THR A 61 -4.06 6.90 24.02
CA THR A 61 -3.50 6.64 25.35
C THR A 61 -3.83 5.23 25.84
N GLN A 62 -3.11 4.77 26.86
CA GLN A 62 -3.42 3.51 27.56
C GLN A 62 -4.86 3.49 28.10
N THR A 63 -5.35 4.63 28.62
CA THR A 63 -6.73 4.78 29.12
C THR A 63 -7.76 4.58 28.00
N ASP A 64 -7.48 5.09 26.80
CA ASP A 64 -8.35 4.89 25.63
C ASP A 64 -8.45 3.41 25.26
N ILE A 65 -7.30 2.71 25.26
CA ILE A 65 -7.22 1.28 24.96
C ILE A 65 -8.05 0.47 25.97
N PHE A 66 -7.88 0.71 27.27
CA PHE A 66 -8.68 0.04 28.29
C PHE A 66 -10.17 0.34 28.16
N ASN A 67 -10.54 1.60 27.92
CA ASN A 67 -11.93 1.99 27.75
C ASN A 67 -12.58 1.35 26.53
N SER A 68 -11.84 1.18 25.42
CA SER A 68 -12.33 0.52 24.21
C SER A 68 -12.66 -0.95 24.41
N MET A 69 -11.96 -1.62 25.34
CA MET A 69 -12.13 -3.05 25.62
C MET A 69 -13.02 -3.36 26.83
N ARG A 70 -13.47 -2.35 27.59
CA ARG A 70 -14.24 -2.55 28.83
C ARG A 70 -15.57 -3.28 28.59
N HIS A 71 -16.18 -3.05 27.43
CA HIS A 71 -17.51 -3.55 27.07
C HIS A 71 -17.50 -4.88 26.32
N LEU A 72 -16.33 -5.47 26.08
CA LEU A 72 -16.22 -6.76 25.43
C LEU A 72 -16.94 -7.84 26.25
N SER A 73 -17.72 -8.67 25.56
CA SER A 73 -18.31 -9.88 26.12
C SER A 73 -17.24 -10.88 26.56
N GLN A 74 -17.62 -11.89 27.34
CA GLN A 74 -16.69 -12.93 27.79
C GLN A 74 -16.05 -13.68 26.61
N SER A 75 -16.81 -13.95 25.55
CA SER A 75 -16.30 -14.62 24.34
C SER A 75 -15.31 -13.74 23.58
N GLU A 76 -15.58 -12.45 23.42
CA GLU A 76 -14.65 -11.51 22.76
C GLU A 76 -13.36 -11.34 23.57
N ARG A 77 -13.46 -11.20 24.89
CA ARG A 77 -12.26 -11.15 25.76
C ARG A 77 -11.44 -12.43 25.63
N GLN A 78 -12.09 -13.59 25.52
CA GLN A 78 -11.39 -14.86 25.30
C GLN A 78 -10.67 -14.89 23.94
N GLN A 79 -11.31 -14.38 22.88
CA GLN A 79 -10.69 -14.28 21.55
C GLN A 79 -9.49 -13.33 21.55
N VAL A 80 -9.59 -12.18 22.22
CA VAL A 80 -8.45 -11.27 22.44
C VAL A 80 -7.31 -11.96 23.18
N ARG A 81 -7.61 -12.74 24.22
CA ARG A 81 -6.60 -13.51 24.96
C ARG A 81 -5.86 -14.51 24.07
N TYR A 82 -6.50 -15.07 23.05
CA TYR A 82 -5.79 -15.98 22.14
C TYR A 82 -4.68 -15.29 21.34
N LEU A 83 -4.74 -13.97 21.12
CA LEU A 83 -3.69 -13.23 20.42
C LEU A 83 -2.35 -13.17 21.16
N THR A 84 -2.35 -13.42 22.48
CA THR A 84 -1.10 -13.52 23.24
C THR A 84 -0.28 -14.72 22.76
N GLY A 85 -0.92 -15.75 22.19
CA GLY A 85 -0.25 -16.97 21.75
C GLY A 85 0.29 -17.72 22.96
N SER A 86 1.62 -17.92 22.98
CA SER A 86 2.36 -18.47 24.13
C SER A 86 3.03 -17.40 24.99
N ARG A 87 2.70 -16.11 24.79
CA ARG A 87 3.33 -14.98 25.51
C ARG A 87 2.53 -14.67 26.78
N ASP A 88 3.03 -15.11 27.94
CA ASP A 88 2.35 -14.92 29.22
C ASP A 88 2.39 -13.47 29.75
N SER A 89 3.26 -12.61 29.21
CA SER A 89 3.56 -11.28 29.77
C SER A 89 3.30 -10.09 28.82
N ILE A 90 2.60 -10.28 27.71
CA ILE A 90 2.30 -9.16 26.80
C ILE A 90 1.24 -8.23 27.43
N SER A 91 1.52 -6.92 27.44
CA SER A 91 0.56 -5.94 27.93
C SER A 91 -0.61 -5.78 26.96
N LEU A 92 -1.78 -5.36 27.47
CA LEU A 92 -2.93 -5.04 26.61
C LEU A 92 -2.63 -3.90 25.63
N VAL A 93 -1.72 -2.98 26.01
CA VAL A 93 -1.30 -1.89 25.13
C VAL A 93 -0.52 -2.44 23.95
N ASP A 94 0.49 -3.29 24.20
CA ASP A 94 1.30 -3.89 23.12
C ASP A 94 0.44 -4.78 22.23
N LEU A 95 -0.47 -5.56 22.82
CA LEU A 95 -1.40 -6.40 22.07
C LEU A 95 -2.28 -5.59 21.12
N PHE A 96 -2.80 -4.45 21.59
CA PHE A 96 -3.57 -3.53 20.77
C PHE A 96 -2.71 -2.96 19.64
N ARG A 97 -1.50 -2.46 19.94
CA ARG A 97 -0.58 -1.89 18.93
C ARG A 97 -0.14 -2.89 17.87
N GLU A 98 0.05 -4.16 18.23
CA GLU A 98 0.36 -5.23 17.28
C GLU A 98 -0.84 -5.66 16.42
N SER A 99 -2.05 -5.26 16.80
CA SER A 99 -3.30 -5.72 16.19
C SER A 99 -4.18 -4.59 15.66
N GLU A 100 -3.70 -3.35 15.71
CA GLU A 100 -4.47 -2.17 15.29
C GLU A 100 -4.34 -1.90 13.78
N PHE A 101 -5.43 -1.46 13.18
CA PHE A 101 -5.49 -1.01 11.80
C PHE A 101 -6.21 0.34 11.73
N THR A 102 -5.79 1.19 10.79
CA THR A 102 -6.50 2.43 10.49
C THR A 102 -7.85 2.11 9.86
N LEU A 103 -8.93 2.61 10.46
CA LEU A 103 -10.32 2.50 10.01
C LEU A 103 -10.82 3.75 9.28
N SER A 104 -10.26 4.91 9.61
CA SER A 104 -10.56 6.17 8.95
C SER A 104 -9.44 7.17 9.17
N VAL A 105 -9.20 8.02 8.16
CA VAL A 105 -8.25 9.13 8.25
C VAL A 105 -8.96 10.42 8.64
N ASN A 106 -10.22 10.62 8.23
CA ASN A 106 -10.99 11.82 8.52
C ASN A 106 -12.50 11.51 8.69
N PRO A 107 -13.05 11.51 9.91
CA PRO A 107 -12.34 11.67 11.20
C PRO A 107 -11.41 10.47 11.48
N PRO A 108 -10.29 10.64 12.22
CA PRO A 108 -9.34 9.56 12.46
C PRO A 108 -9.91 8.48 13.38
N ALA A 109 -9.77 7.22 12.98
CA ALA A 109 -10.20 6.07 13.76
C ALA A 109 -9.27 4.86 13.55
N HIS A 110 -9.05 4.10 14.63
CA HIS A 110 -8.29 2.85 14.63
C HIS A 110 -9.11 1.73 15.26
N GLY A 111 -8.95 0.51 14.74
CA GLY A 111 -9.66 -0.67 15.22
C GLY A 111 -8.70 -1.82 15.53
N MET A 112 -9.05 -2.64 16.50
CA MET A 112 -8.34 -3.89 16.83
C MET A 112 -8.92 -5.05 16.04
N PHE A 113 -8.07 -5.80 15.34
CA PHE A 113 -8.46 -6.92 14.48
C PHE A 113 -7.74 -8.21 14.89
N LEU A 114 -8.51 -9.26 15.15
CA LEU A 114 -7.96 -10.50 15.70
C LEU A 114 -7.41 -11.38 14.59
N VAL A 115 -8.14 -11.49 13.48
CA VAL A 115 -7.77 -12.37 12.36
C VAL A 115 -6.84 -11.64 11.39
N LEU A 116 -7.16 -10.41 10.99
CA LEU A 116 -6.32 -9.63 10.06
C LEU A 116 -4.91 -9.38 10.62
N SER A 117 -4.76 -9.24 11.93
CA SER A 117 -3.43 -9.09 12.57
C SER A 117 -2.56 -10.36 12.50
N ARG A 118 -3.09 -11.48 12.00
CA ARG A 118 -2.32 -12.74 11.77
C ARG A 118 -1.79 -12.86 10.33
N PHE A 119 -2.16 -11.95 9.43
CA PHE A 119 -1.60 -11.93 8.08
C PHE A 119 -0.25 -11.22 8.10
N ASN A 120 0.79 -11.92 7.65
CA ASN A 120 2.15 -11.40 7.72
C ASN A 120 2.44 -10.33 6.67
N HIS A 121 3.49 -9.56 6.94
CA HIS A 121 4.01 -8.60 5.99
C HIS A 121 4.75 -9.23 4.81
N SER A 122 4.55 -8.67 3.62
CA SER A 122 5.48 -8.75 2.48
C SER A 122 5.58 -7.38 1.81
N CYS A 123 6.77 -6.97 1.37
CA CYS A 123 6.93 -5.75 0.56
C CYS A 123 6.48 -5.93 -0.89
N VAL A 124 6.21 -7.18 -1.29
CA VAL A 124 5.64 -7.60 -2.59
C VAL A 124 4.48 -8.57 -2.30
N PRO A 125 3.36 -8.07 -1.77
CA PRO A 125 2.32 -8.91 -1.18
C PRO A 125 1.40 -9.54 -2.23
N ASN A 126 0.75 -10.65 -1.86
CA ASN A 126 -0.28 -11.29 -2.67
C ASN A 126 -1.71 -11.01 -2.22
N CYS A 127 -1.88 -10.25 -1.14
CA CYS A 127 -3.13 -9.69 -0.69
C CYS A 127 -3.02 -8.18 -0.44
N ARG A 128 -4.16 -7.52 -0.33
CA ARG A 128 -4.30 -6.11 0.01
C ARG A 128 -5.53 -5.87 0.86
N ILE A 129 -5.53 -4.78 1.60
CA ILE A 129 -6.72 -4.22 2.22
C ILE A 129 -7.04 -2.96 1.40
N PRO A 130 -8.13 -2.94 0.62
CA PRO A 130 -8.50 -1.76 -0.16
C PRO A 130 -8.68 -0.53 0.73
N SER A 131 -8.44 0.66 0.17
CA SER A 131 -8.66 1.92 0.86
C SER A 131 -10.09 2.00 1.42
N LEU A 132 -10.20 2.57 2.62
CA LEU A 132 -11.40 2.68 3.43
C LEU A 132 -12.54 3.38 2.64
N GLY A 133 -13.40 2.60 2.00
CA GLY A 133 -14.53 3.07 1.19
C GLY A 133 -15.71 3.60 2.01
N GLY A 134 -15.44 4.36 3.08
CA GLY A 134 -16.45 5.03 3.90
C GLY A 134 -17.22 4.14 4.88
N LYS A 135 -17.01 2.81 4.90
CA LYS A 135 -17.53 1.93 5.94
C LYS A 135 -16.49 1.79 7.04
N MET A 136 -16.71 2.46 8.18
CA MET A 136 -15.82 2.36 9.35
C MET A 136 -15.95 1.02 10.09
N ASP A 137 -16.86 0.16 9.63
CA ASP A 137 -17.41 -0.93 10.41
C ASP A 137 -16.69 -2.26 10.16
N GLU A 138 -15.99 -2.42 9.05
CA GLU A 138 -15.32 -3.66 8.65
C GLU A 138 -14.17 -3.43 7.67
N LEU A 139 -13.16 -4.30 7.73
CA LEU A 139 -12.07 -4.37 6.77
C LEU A 139 -12.16 -5.68 5.99
N THR A 140 -11.95 -5.60 4.68
CA THR A 140 -11.87 -6.79 3.82
C THR A 140 -10.47 -6.92 3.25
N ILE A 141 -9.81 -8.04 3.51
CA ILE A 141 -8.59 -8.42 2.79
C ILE A 141 -8.97 -9.18 1.52
N GLN A 142 -8.33 -8.82 0.42
CA GLN A 142 -8.57 -9.39 -0.92
C GLN A 142 -7.25 -9.89 -1.51
N ALA A 143 -7.32 -10.92 -2.35
CA ALA A 143 -6.18 -11.33 -3.16
C ALA A 143 -5.84 -10.22 -4.17
N SER A 144 -4.59 -9.77 -4.20
CA SER A 144 -4.11 -8.78 -5.19
C SER A 144 -3.60 -9.46 -6.46
N ARG A 145 -3.35 -10.76 -6.41
CA ARG A 145 -2.92 -11.61 -7.53
C ARG A 145 -3.37 -13.04 -7.30
N ALA A 146 -3.16 -13.90 -8.29
CA ALA A 146 -3.42 -15.33 -8.17
C ALA A 146 -2.62 -15.94 -7.00
N VAL A 147 -3.29 -16.67 -6.11
CA VAL A 147 -2.68 -17.40 -4.99
C VAL A 147 -2.96 -18.89 -5.12
N ARG A 148 -1.95 -19.73 -4.92
CA ARG A 148 -2.05 -21.19 -4.93
C ARG A 148 -2.26 -21.73 -3.51
N PRO A 149 -2.89 -22.90 -3.36
CA PRO A 149 -2.94 -23.60 -2.07
C PRO A 149 -1.55 -23.72 -1.44
N GLY A 150 -1.47 -23.55 -0.13
CA GLY A 150 -0.24 -23.61 0.66
C GLY A 150 0.61 -22.33 0.65
N GLN A 151 0.34 -21.34 -0.19
CA GLN A 151 1.05 -20.06 -0.17
C GLN A 151 0.63 -19.21 1.03
N GLU A 152 1.59 -18.50 1.63
CA GLU A 152 1.31 -17.53 2.70
C GLU A 152 0.59 -16.31 2.12
N LEU A 153 -0.51 -15.92 2.76
CA LEU A 153 -1.26 -14.72 2.46
C LEU A 153 -0.64 -13.55 3.21
N THR A 154 -0.21 -12.53 2.47
CA THR A 154 0.54 -11.40 3.00
C THR A 154 0.02 -10.08 2.45
N PHE A 155 0.13 -9.01 3.24
CA PHE A 155 -0.16 -7.64 2.79
C PHE A 155 0.96 -6.68 3.20
N THR A 156 0.95 -5.47 2.67
CA THR A 156 1.91 -4.43 3.06
C THR A 156 1.40 -3.72 4.31
N TYR A 157 2.18 -3.71 5.40
CA TYR A 157 1.77 -3.06 6.66
C TYR A 157 1.72 -1.53 6.54
N ASP A 158 2.60 -0.94 5.73
CA ASP A 158 2.58 0.49 5.45
C ASP A 158 2.69 0.76 3.94
N PRO A 159 1.68 1.39 3.30
CA PRO A 159 1.72 1.76 1.90
C PRO A 159 2.95 2.58 1.49
N ILE A 160 3.61 3.29 2.41
CA ILE A 160 4.83 4.05 2.11
C ILE A 160 5.98 3.18 1.62
N PHE A 161 5.99 1.88 1.98
CA PHE A 161 7.06 0.95 1.64
C PHE A 161 7.26 0.79 0.13
N GLN A 162 6.28 1.12 -0.71
CA GLN A 162 6.43 1.14 -2.17
C GLN A 162 7.46 2.17 -2.67
N PHE A 163 7.82 3.15 -1.84
CA PHE A 163 8.76 4.23 -2.18
C PHE A 163 10.11 4.11 -1.48
N LEU A 164 10.27 3.13 -0.61
CA LEU A 164 11.44 3.00 0.26
C LEU A 164 12.29 1.81 -0.16
N THR A 165 13.61 1.94 -0.08
CA THR A 165 14.55 0.82 -0.30
C THR A 165 14.44 -0.20 0.83
N ALA A 166 14.95 -1.41 0.61
CA ALA A 166 14.99 -2.45 1.65
C ALA A 166 15.65 -1.96 2.94
N GLN A 167 16.75 -1.20 2.84
CA GLN A 167 17.43 -0.62 4.01
C GLN A 167 16.56 0.40 4.75
N GLN A 168 15.78 1.22 4.02
CA GLN A 168 14.87 2.19 4.64
C GLN A 168 13.68 1.49 5.31
N ARG A 169 13.10 0.48 4.67
CA ARG A 169 12.02 -0.33 5.26
C ARG A 169 12.47 -1.09 6.51
N ALA A 170 13.70 -1.60 6.53
CA ALA A 170 14.26 -2.28 7.69
C ALA A 170 14.38 -1.38 8.94
N LYS A 171 14.45 -0.06 8.78
CA LYS A 171 14.42 0.89 9.91
C LYS A 171 13.02 1.14 10.47
N LEU A 172 11.99 0.83 9.68
CA LEU A 172 10.58 1.02 10.03
C LEU A 172 9.90 -0.25 10.52
N LEU A 173 10.44 -1.39 10.11
CA LEU A 173 9.97 -2.69 10.55
C LEU A 173 10.73 -3.09 11.81
N ASN A 174 10.00 -3.55 12.81
CA ASN A 174 10.58 -4.11 14.04
C ASN A 174 11.06 -5.57 13.86
N PHE A 175 11.20 -6.02 12.63
CA PHE A 175 11.65 -7.37 12.28
C PHE A 175 12.36 -7.39 10.93
N ASP A 176 13.16 -8.43 10.72
CA ASP A 176 13.83 -8.70 9.45
C ASP A 176 12.85 -9.27 8.40
N CYS A 177 12.36 -8.43 7.49
CA CYS A 177 11.57 -8.92 6.37
C CYS A 177 12.43 -9.77 5.42
N LYS A 178 12.01 -11.01 5.16
CA LYS A 178 12.67 -11.95 4.22
C LYS A 178 11.90 -12.14 2.90
N CYS A 179 11.03 -11.20 2.53
CA CYS A 179 10.34 -11.26 1.23
C CYS A 179 11.34 -11.09 0.06
N PRO A 180 10.96 -11.44 -1.20
CA PRO A 180 11.87 -11.31 -2.34
C PRO A 180 12.52 -9.92 -2.47
N ALA A 181 11.77 -8.84 -2.22
CA ALA A 181 12.26 -7.47 -2.30
C ALA A 181 13.23 -7.06 -1.17
N CYS A 182 13.35 -7.85 -0.10
CA CYS A 182 14.24 -7.62 1.03
C CYS A 182 15.35 -8.68 1.14
N LEU A 183 15.29 -9.76 0.36
CA LEU A 183 16.29 -10.82 0.38
C LEU A 183 17.57 -10.36 -0.32
N SER A 184 18.55 -9.93 0.48
CA SER A 184 19.85 -9.44 0.01
C SER A 184 20.59 -10.48 -0.85
N GLY A 185 21.46 -9.99 -1.74
CA GLY A 185 22.22 -10.85 -2.66
C GLY A 185 21.46 -11.31 -3.91
N THR A 186 20.13 -11.09 -3.99
CA THR A 186 19.35 -11.42 -5.20
C THR A 186 19.34 -10.27 -6.21
N VAL A 187 19.22 -10.60 -7.51
CA VAL A 187 19.00 -9.62 -8.57
C VAL A 187 17.72 -8.83 -8.33
N PHE A 188 16.65 -9.51 -7.91
CA PHE A 188 15.37 -8.87 -7.63
C PHE A 188 15.49 -7.81 -6.52
N HIS A 189 16.24 -8.07 -5.45
CA HIS A 189 16.48 -7.08 -4.39
C HIS A 189 17.15 -5.80 -4.93
N GLN A 190 18.15 -5.92 -5.79
CA GLN A 190 18.84 -4.76 -6.38
C GLN A 190 17.88 -3.95 -7.27
N VAL A 191 17.17 -4.65 -8.17
CA VAL A 191 16.21 -4.03 -9.08
C VAL A 191 15.05 -3.37 -8.33
N SER A 192 14.51 -4.02 -7.30
CA SER A 192 13.45 -3.47 -6.44
C SER A 192 13.89 -2.17 -5.76
N ASN A 193 15.13 -2.12 -5.24
CA ASN A 193 15.64 -0.87 -4.66
C ASN A 193 15.67 0.26 -5.70
N THR A 194 16.18 0.00 -6.91
CA THR A 194 16.19 0.98 -7.99
C THR A 194 14.78 1.41 -8.40
N ARG A 195 13.85 0.46 -8.57
CA ARG A 195 12.45 0.74 -8.93
C ARG A 195 11.77 1.61 -7.88
N ARG A 196 11.93 1.31 -6.59
CA ARG A 196 11.30 2.07 -5.50
C ARG A 196 11.91 3.47 -5.34
N THR A 197 13.22 3.62 -5.53
CA THR A 197 13.86 4.95 -5.62
C THR A 197 13.28 5.76 -6.78
N LEU A 198 13.14 5.14 -7.96
CA LEU A 198 12.58 5.79 -9.14
C LEU A 198 11.11 6.14 -8.94
N LEU A 199 10.29 5.24 -8.39
CA LEU A 199 8.89 5.48 -8.03
C LEU A 199 8.76 6.70 -7.11
N ARG A 200 9.63 6.81 -6.09
CA ARG A 200 9.62 7.94 -5.15
C ARG A 200 9.96 9.27 -5.86
N GLY A 201 10.96 9.26 -6.75
CA GLY A 201 11.32 10.43 -7.55
C GLY A 201 10.24 10.84 -8.56
N LEU A 202 9.64 9.88 -9.26
CA LEU A 202 8.54 10.13 -10.20
C LEU A 202 7.29 10.64 -9.50
N TYR A 203 6.97 10.09 -8.32
CA TYR A 203 5.88 10.59 -7.49
C TYR A 203 6.13 12.06 -7.13
N TYR A 204 7.32 12.40 -6.64
CA TYR A 204 7.67 13.79 -6.33
C TYR A 204 7.59 14.68 -7.59
N LEU A 205 8.07 14.21 -8.74
CA LEU A 205 8.01 14.96 -10.01
C LEU A 205 6.56 15.29 -10.42
N VAL A 206 5.63 14.34 -10.24
CA VAL A 206 4.22 14.54 -10.59
C VAL A 206 3.49 15.36 -9.53
N TYR A 207 3.66 15.06 -8.25
CA TYR A 207 2.83 15.64 -7.19
C TYR A 207 3.47 16.84 -6.49
N GLY A 208 4.74 17.14 -6.76
CA GLY A 208 5.48 18.27 -6.21
C GLY A 208 5.68 18.24 -4.71
N LYS A 209 5.49 17.08 -4.07
CA LYS A 209 5.68 16.84 -2.64
C LYS A 209 6.02 15.39 -2.42
N GLU A 210 6.76 15.10 -1.35
CA GLU A 210 6.88 13.72 -0.88
C GLU A 210 5.54 13.24 -0.32
N ARG A 211 5.28 11.94 -0.39
CA ARG A 211 4.19 11.35 0.38
C ARG A 211 4.57 11.48 1.86
N GLU A 212 3.67 11.99 2.69
CA GLU A 212 3.91 12.09 4.13
C GLU A 212 4.27 10.71 4.68
N THR A 213 5.46 10.59 5.25
CA THR A 213 6.01 9.31 5.74
C THR A 213 5.92 9.18 7.26
N GLY A 214 5.40 10.21 7.96
CA GLY A 214 5.50 10.32 9.41
C GLY A 214 6.95 10.35 9.94
N MET A 215 7.96 10.37 9.07
CA MET A 215 9.38 10.31 9.40
C MET A 215 10.09 11.62 9.05
N PRO A 216 11.25 11.88 9.68
CA PRO A 216 12.19 12.88 9.19
C PRO A 216 12.52 12.57 7.72
N GLN A 217 12.34 13.55 6.83
CA GLN A 217 12.72 13.39 5.44
C GLN A 217 14.21 13.02 5.38
N PRO A 218 14.60 12.06 4.51
CA PRO A 218 16.00 11.69 4.40
C PRO A 218 16.84 12.92 4.05
N ALA A 219 18.02 13.02 4.65
CA ALA A 219 18.92 14.16 4.56
C ALA A 219 19.44 14.48 3.14
N ARG A 220 19.04 13.73 2.10
CA ARG A 220 19.42 13.97 0.71
C ARG A 220 18.17 14.10 -0.18
N PRO A 221 18.12 15.12 -1.03
CA PRO A 221 17.03 15.27 -1.98
C PRO A 221 17.02 14.10 -2.97
N LEU A 222 15.83 13.55 -3.23
CA LEU A 222 15.59 12.49 -4.22
C LEU A 222 16.05 12.86 -5.63
N LEU A 223 15.98 14.15 -5.94
CA LEU A 223 16.41 14.73 -7.20
C LEU A 223 17.63 15.61 -6.92
N THR A 224 18.71 15.42 -7.67
CA THR A 224 19.93 16.23 -7.55
C THR A 224 19.87 17.51 -8.40
N TYR A 225 18.71 17.81 -9.01
CA TYR A 225 18.51 18.92 -9.94
C TYR A 225 17.55 19.98 -9.35
N PRO A 226 18.05 21.05 -8.71
CA PRO A 226 17.23 22.03 -8.02
C PRO A 226 16.16 22.69 -8.90
N GLU A 227 16.47 22.97 -10.17
CA GLU A 227 15.50 23.56 -11.10
C GLU A 227 14.30 22.64 -11.38
N MET A 228 14.55 21.33 -11.48
CA MET A 228 13.49 20.35 -11.70
C MET A 228 12.64 20.18 -10.44
N MET A 229 13.27 20.20 -9.26
CA MET A 229 12.55 20.19 -7.99
C MET A 229 11.61 21.38 -7.88
N LYS A 230 12.12 22.60 -8.11
CA LYS A 230 11.30 23.81 -8.08
C LYS A 230 10.12 23.73 -9.05
N LYS A 231 10.34 23.25 -10.28
CA LYS A 231 9.23 23.05 -11.23
C LYS A 231 8.21 22.00 -10.76
N ALA A 232 8.65 20.93 -10.09
CA ALA A 232 7.74 19.93 -9.53
C ALA A 232 6.92 20.53 -8.39
N GLU A 233 7.57 21.23 -7.46
CA GLU A 233 6.95 21.92 -6.33
C GLU A 233 5.95 22.98 -6.80
N ASP A 234 6.30 23.76 -7.82
CA ASP A 234 5.42 24.74 -8.47
C ASP A 234 4.36 24.07 -9.37
N LEU A 235 4.32 22.73 -9.47
CA LEU A 235 3.46 21.94 -10.36
C LEU A 235 3.61 22.28 -11.86
N ALA A 236 4.67 22.99 -12.24
CA ALA A 236 4.99 23.49 -13.56
C ALA A 236 5.76 22.50 -14.45
N ILE A 237 5.73 21.20 -14.12
CA ILE A 237 6.27 20.14 -14.99
C ILE A 237 5.40 20.04 -16.25
N PRO A 238 6.00 20.03 -17.47
CA PRO A 238 5.26 19.92 -18.72
C PRO A 238 4.30 18.72 -18.76
N LEU A 239 3.18 18.89 -19.47
CA LEU A 239 2.14 17.87 -19.64
C LEU A 239 2.72 16.56 -20.21
N SER A 240 3.61 16.66 -21.20
CA SER A 240 4.32 15.51 -21.78
C SER A 240 5.11 14.71 -20.73
N THR A 241 5.92 15.40 -19.93
CA THR A 241 6.71 14.80 -18.86
C THR A 241 5.82 14.17 -17.79
N ARG A 242 4.73 14.84 -17.39
CA ARG A 242 3.75 14.28 -16.45
C ARG A 242 3.10 13.02 -16.99
N PHE A 243 2.66 13.04 -18.24
CA PHE A 243 2.01 11.90 -18.89
C PHE A 243 2.94 10.69 -18.98
N ILE A 244 4.20 10.90 -19.41
CA ILE A 244 5.24 9.86 -19.41
C ILE A 244 5.48 9.33 -17.99
N ALA A 245 5.60 10.21 -17.00
CA ALA A 245 5.89 9.82 -15.62
C ALA A 245 4.78 8.97 -14.99
N VAL A 246 3.51 9.33 -15.20
CA VAL A 246 2.36 8.54 -14.68
C VAL A 246 2.32 7.14 -15.30
N ILE A 247 2.58 7.03 -16.59
CA ILE A 247 2.65 5.72 -17.28
C ILE A 247 3.85 4.90 -16.79
N LEU A 248 5.01 5.55 -16.60
CA LEU A 248 6.20 4.90 -16.07
C LEU A 248 5.98 4.40 -14.64
N ILE A 249 5.30 5.16 -13.78
CA ILE A 249 4.92 4.72 -12.44
C ILE A 249 4.10 3.42 -12.53
N ALA A 250 3.10 3.36 -13.42
CA ALA A 250 2.27 2.16 -13.57
C ALA A 250 3.08 0.94 -14.06
N PHE A 251 3.94 1.12 -15.06
CA PHE A 251 4.85 0.08 -15.52
C PHE A 251 5.78 -0.43 -14.41
N LEU A 252 6.38 0.48 -13.63
CA LEU A 252 7.27 0.10 -12.52
C LEU A 252 6.53 -0.64 -11.40
N LEU A 253 5.29 -0.25 -11.10
CA LEU A 253 4.44 -0.96 -10.14
C LEU A 253 4.06 -2.36 -10.63
N GLU A 254 3.74 -2.52 -11.93
CA GLU A 254 3.48 -3.83 -12.54
C GLU A 254 4.69 -4.75 -12.42
N GLU A 255 5.85 -4.25 -12.83
CA GLU A 255 7.12 -4.96 -12.80
C GLU A 255 7.62 -5.30 -11.39
N GLU A 256 7.34 -4.43 -10.42
CA GLU A 256 7.63 -4.67 -9.00
C GLU A 256 6.70 -5.72 -8.38
N GLY A 257 5.57 -6.04 -9.05
CA GLY A 257 4.50 -6.82 -8.48
C GLY A 257 3.77 -6.05 -7.39
N LEU A 258 3.49 -4.77 -7.60
CA LEU A 258 2.65 -3.93 -6.75
C LEU A 258 1.38 -3.46 -7.46
N MET A 259 1.28 -3.68 -8.78
CA MET A 259 0.05 -3.46 -9.52
C MET A 259 -0.98 -4.54 -9.22
N ASP A 260 -2.20 -4.12 -8.91
CA ASP A 260 -3.38 -4.97 -8.82
C ASP A 260 -4.53 -4.34 -9.63
N PRO A 261 -5.60 -5.10 -9.95
CA PRO A 261 -6.67 -4.61 -10.82
C PRO A 261 -7.35 -3.31 -10.33
N ALA A 262 -7.48 -3.13 -9.01
CA ALA A 262 -8.13 -1.94 -8.47
C ALA A 262 -7.19 -0.72 -8.50
N LEU A 263 -5.88 -0.93 -8.27
CA LEU A 263 -4.89 0.13 -8.45
C LEU A 263 -4.83 0.56 -9.93
N GLU A 264 -4.85 -0.38 -10.87
CA GLU A 264 -4.94 -0.10 -12.30
C GLU A 264 -6.20 0.72 -12.64
N GLU A 265 -7.37 0.28 -12.18
CA GLU A 265 -8.65 0.98 -12.37
C GLU A 265 -8.60 2.41 -11.81
N SER A 266 -7.90 2.63 -10.70
CA SER A 266 -7.72 3.97 -10.11
C SER A 266 -6.76 4.88 -10.92
N MET A 267 -5.79 4.30 -11.63
CA MET A 267 -4.75 5.05 -12.35
C MET A 267 -5.17 5.41 -13.78
N LEU A 268 -5.93 4.55 -14.46
CA LEU A 268 -6.34 4.75 -15.86
C LEU A 268 -7.11 6.06 -16.10
N PRO A 269 -8.06 6.49 -15.24
CA PRO A 269 -8.76 7.76 -15.42
C PRO A 269 -7.83 8.97 -15.47
N ASN A 270 -6.77 8.97 -14.65
CA ASN A 270 -5.79 10.05 -14.65
C ASN A 270 -4.95 10.05 -15.96
N MET A 271 -4.54 8.88 -16.43
CA MET A 271 -3.85 8.76 -17.72
C MET A 271 -4.73 9.26 -18.87
N ASN A 272 -5.99 8.85 -18.92
CA ASN A 272 -6.95 9.32 -19.92
C ASN A 272 -7.13 10.83 -19.87
N ARG A 273 -7.29 11.41 -18.67
CA ARG A 273 -7.41 12.86 -18.48
C ARG A 273 -6.21 13.61 -19.04
N LEU A 274 -5.00 13.17 -18.73
CA LEU A 274 -3.77 13.78 -19.26
C LEU A 274 -3.70 13.64 -20.78
N ALA A 275 -4.04 12.47 -21.34
CA ALA A 275 -4.02 12.23 -22.77
C ALA A 275 -4.95 13.16 -23.57
N VAL A 276 -6.14 13.47 -23.04
CA VAL A 276 -7.09 14.40 -23.69
C VAL A 276 -6.78 15.87 -23.43
N THR A 277 -5.81 16.17 -22.55
CA THR A 277 -5.42 17.56 -22.22
C THR A 277 -4.50 18.17 -23.30
N PHE A 278 -3.80 17.35 -24.09
CA PHE A 278 -2.87 17.84 -25.12
C PHE A 278 -3.60 18.68 -26.19
N ARG A 279 -3.06 19.86 -26.48
CA ARG A 279 -3.63 20.82 -27.44
C ARG A 279 -2.83 20.96 -28.73
N SER A 280 -1.56 20.54 -28.73
CA SER A 280 -0.82 20.46 -30.00
C SER A 280 -1.29 19.23 -30.76
N TRP A 281 -1.81 19.38 -31.98
CA TRP A 281 -2.38 18.28 -32.76
C TRP A 281 -1.45 17.05 -32.83
N ARG A 282 -0.15 17.25 -33.11
CA ARG A 282 0.85 16.16 -33.15
C ARG A 282 1.01 15.45 -31.80
N ASN A 283 1.01 16.19 -30.69
CA ASN A 283 1.16 15.59 -29.37
C ASN A 283 -0.11 14.84 -28.96
N ALA A 284 -1.28 15.41 -29.26
CA ALA A 284 -2.58 14.79 -29.01
C ALA A 284 -2.74 13.48 -29.79
N GLU A 285 -2.29 13.43 -31.05
CA GLU A 285 -2.27 12.21 -31.85
C GLU A 285 -1.39 11.12 -31.20
N VAL A 286 -0.18 11.48 -30.76
CA VAL A 286 0.70 10.55 -30.05
C VAL A 286 0.06 10.08 -28.74
N ALA A 287 -0.50 10.98 -27.93
CA ALA A 287 -1.15 10.64 -26.66
C ALA A 287 -2.37 9.74 -26.86
N SER A 288 -3.18 9.97 -27.89
CA SER A 288 -4.28 9.07 -28.28
C SER A 288 -3.77 7.68 -28.64
N ASN A 289 -2.69 7.60 -29.42
CA ASN A 289 -2.09 6.32 -29.80
C ASN A 289 -1.48 5.58 -28.60
N VAL A 290 -0.87 6.29 -27.65
CA VAL A 290 -0.42 5.72 -26.37
C VAL A 290 -1.58 5.03 -25.66
N MET A 291 -2.76 5.65 -25.62
CA MET A 291 -3.90 5.10 -24.89
C MET A 291 -4.50 3.83 -25.52
N LYS A 292 -4.19 3.53 -26.78
CA LYS A 292 -4.62 2.31 -27.49
C LYS A 292 -3.80 1.06 -27.13
N HIS A 293 -2.61 1.21 -26.55
CA HIS A 293 -1.80 0.06 -26.11
C HIS A 293 -2.44 -0.62 -24.89
N THR A 294 -2.43 -1.95 -24.87
CA THR A 294 -3.01 -2.74 -23.76
C THR A 294 -2.05 -2.90 -22.57
N THR A 295 -0.75 -2.94 -22.80
CA THR A 295 0.28 -3.10 -21.75
C THR A 295 0.88 -1.77 -21.29
N PHE A 296 1.27 -1.63 -20.02
CA PHE A 296 1.94 -0.42 -19.54
C PHE A 296 3.30 -0.18 -20.22
N LEU A 297 4.08 -1.23 -20.50
CA LEU A 297 5.33 -1.12 -21.27
C LEU A 297 5.09 -0.53 -22.66
N GLY A 298 4.10 -1.06 -23.39
CA GLY A 298 3.72 -0.54 -24.71
C GLY A 298 3.28 0.93 -24.65
N ARG A 299 2.46 1.31 -23.66
CA ARG A 299 2.09 2.70 -23.40
C ARG A 299 3.34 3.56 -23.16
N PHE A 300 4.28 3.10 -22.33
CA PHE A 300 5.51 3.83 -22.01
C PHE A 300 6.40 4.05 -23.24
N CYS A 301 6.67 3.00 -24.00
CA CYS A 301 7.47 3.08 -25.22
C CYS A 301 6.86 4.05 -26.25
N ALA A 302 5.53 4.03 -26.42
CA ALA A 302 4.83 4.97 -27.28
C ALA A 302 4.90 6.42 -26.74
N ALA A 303 4.72 6.60 -25.42
CA ALA A 303 4.69 7.90 -24.78
C ALA A 303 6.06 8.60 -24.82
N PHE A 304 7.15 7.84 -24.88
CA PHE A 304 8.51 8.39 -24.95
C PHE A 304 8.74 9.26 -26.20
N LYS A 305 7.92 9.14 -27.26
CA LYS A 305 7.92 10.07 -28.41
C LYS A 305 7.59 11.52 -28.03
N LEU A 306 6.95 11.73 -26.89
CA LEU A 306 6.65 13.05 -26.32
C LEU A 306 7.79 13.60 -25.43
N TYR A 307 8.87 12.84 -25.23
CA TYR A 307 9.97 13.27 -24.36
C TYR A 307 10.56 14.60 -24.83
N GLY A 308 10.66 15.55 -23.90
CA GLY A 308 11.17 16.90 -24.16
C GLY A 308 10.25 17.81 -24.99
N LYS A 309 9.04 17.36 -25.38
CA LYS A 309 8.08 18.19 -26.13
C LYS A 309 7.33 19.11 -25.18
N LYS A 310 7.20 20.38 -25.54
CA LYS A 310 6.25 21.31 -24.91
C LYS A 310 4.87 21.13 -25.52
N ASP A 311 3.84 21.55 -24.79
CA ASP A 311 2.47 21.59 -25.29
C ASP A 311 1.80 22.94 -25.00
N LEU A 312 0.85 23.33 -25.85
CA LEU A 312 0.06 24.55 -25.65
C LEU A 312 -0.77 24.51 -24.35
N ALA A 313 -1.05 23.32 -23.81
CA ALA A 313 -1.76 23.14 -22.55
C ALA A 313 -0.90 23.24 -21.29
N ASP A 314 0.45 23.35 -21.40
CA ASP A 314 1.35 23.27 -20.25
C ASP A 314 1.03 24.30 -19.15
N ARG A 315 0.78 25.56 -19.54
CA ARG A 315 0.47 26.64 -18.59
C ARG A 315 -0.87 26.46 -17.91
N GLU A 316 -1.90 26.08 -18.68
CA GLU A 316 -3.25 25.90 -18.14
C GLU A 316 -3.31 24.72 -17.18
N LEU A 317 -2.68 23.60 -17.54
CA LEU A 317 -2.58 22.45 -16.64
C LEU A 317 -1.91 22.83 -15.31
N ALA A 318 -0.80 23.57 -15.36
CA ALA A 318 -0.13 24.04 -14.15
C ALA A 318 -1.08 24.86 -13.26
N THR A 319 -1.82 25.83 -13.84
CA THR A 319 -2.81 26.63 -13.10
C THR A 319 -3.89 25.75 -12.44
N VAL A 320 -4.47 24.81 -13.19
CA VAL A 320 -5.53 23.91 -12.69
C VAL A 320 -5.02 23.03 -11.54
N LEU A 321 -3.79 22.51 -11.64
CA LEU A 321 -3.19 21.69 -10.58
C LEU A 321 -2.87 22.52 -9.33
N GLN A 322 -2.38 23.75 -9.50
CA GLN A 322 -2.12 24.67 -8.39
C GLN A 322 -3.40 25.09 -7.67
N GLU A 323 -4.49 25.32 -8.41
CA GLU A 323 -5.83 25.56 -7.83
C GLU A 323 -6.34 24.33 -7.08
N SER A 324 -6.21 23.14 -7.67
CA SER A 324 -6.59 21.88 -7.02
C SER A 324 -5.84 21.68 -5.71
N ARG A 325 -4.53 21.98 -5.67
CA ARG A 325 -3.73 21.92 -4.44
C ARG A 325 -4.19 22.94 -3.41
N ARG A 326 -4.44 24.20 -3.81
CA ARG A 326 -4.95 25.25 -2.90
C ARG A 326 -6.28 24.87 -2.25
N ASN A 327 -7.10 24.10 -2.96
CA ASN A 327 -8.40 23.61 -2.49
C ASN A 327 -8.33 22.26 -1.76
N GLY A 328 -7.13 21.69 -1.52
CA GLY A 328 -6.95 20.42 -0.81
C GLY A 328 -7.35 19.17 -1.62
N LEU A 329 -7.47 19.28 -2.95
CA LEU A 329 -7.82 18.18 -3.85
C LEU A 329 -6.60 17.44 -4.43
N LEU A 330 -5.37 17.88 -4.11
CA LEU A 330 -4.10 17.34 -4.62
C LEU A 330 -3.00 17.22 -3.56
#